data_AF-A0A8T0T8K1-F1
#
_entry.id   AF-A0A8T0T8K1-F1
#
_cell.length_a   1.000
_cell.length_b   1.000
_cell.length_c   1.000
_cell.angle_alpha   90.00
_cell.angle_beta   90.00
_cell.angle_gamma   90.00
#
_symmetry.space_group_name_H-M   'P 1'
#
loop_
_entity.id
_entity.type
_entity.pdbx_description
1 polymer ?
#
loop_
_entity_poly.entity_id
_entity_poly.type
_entity_poly.pdbx_seq_one_letter_code
_entity_poly.pdbx_strand_id
1 'polypeptide(L)'
;MARATALRGLVGIAAAGGRRVRSCGQRRDAGWRGFRAGTSGATAAAGPRGSSPFRSSAARQAGSLRGAAAAAGRKGWVSGEFESEDGKVTCGYSSYIGRRPTMEDCYAVKLTKVDGQPVSLFGVFDGHGGNLAAEYLKDNLFKNLMKQPDFLTDTKLAISRTFLETDGDILETISSSFRDDGSTALAAVLIGNRLYVANVGDSRAVASRAGKAVPLSKDHKPNRKDERKRVEDAGGVVIWDDTWRVGGILAMSRAFGNRMLKEYVIAEPDIQEEEVNIDLEYLILATDGLWDVVRNEDAVALLKAEDGPQAAAVKLTEIAYSRHSTDNITCVVVQFHHNK
;
A
#
# COMPACT_ATOMS: atom_id res chain seq x y z
N MET A 1 -30.21 -40.63 1.44
CA MET A 1 -28.83 -40.11 1.39
C MET A 1 -28.82 -38.78 2.15
N ALA A 2 -28.79 -38.64 3.48
CA ALA A 2 -28.11 -39.29 4.61
C ALA A 2 -26.62 -38.87 4.81
N ARG A 3 -26.42 -38.05 5.86
CA ARG A 3 -25.22 -37.74 6.69
C ARG A 3 -24.29 -36.60 6.20
N ALA A 4 -24.20 -35.45 6.88
CA ALA A 4 -23.59 -35.14 8.21
C ALA A 4 -22.05 -34.98 8.12
N THR A 5 -21.29 -34.08 8.77
CA THR A 5 -21.48 -32.95 9.70
C THR A 5 -20.11 -32.28 9.96
N ALA A 6 -20.12 -30.96 10.20
CA ALA A 6 -19.27 -30.07 11.01
C ALA A 6 -17.72 -30.13 11.04
N LEU A 7 -17.14 -28.92 11.01
CA LEU A 7 -16.18 -28.46 12.03
C LEU A 7 -16.45 -26.97 12.35
N ARG A 8 -16.95 -26.68 13.55
CA ARG A 8 -16.95 -25.36 14.20
C ARG A 8 -16.77 -25.59 15.70
N GLY A 9 -15.84 -24.86 16.30
CA GLY A 9 -15.76 -24.71 17.74
C GLY A 9 -14.38 -24.26 18.21
N LEU A 10 -14.29 -23.01 18.70
CA LEU A 10 -13.62 -22.62 19.96
C LEU A 10 -13.47 -21.09 20.04
N VAL A 11 -14.52 -20.38 20.49
CA VAL A 11 -14.39 -19.29 21.47
C VAL A 11 -15.69 -19.25 22.26
N GLY A 12 -15.62 -19.55 23.55
CA GLY A 12 -16.76 -19.56 24.45
C GLY A 12 -17.12 -18.15 24.92
N ILE A 13 -18.38 -17.77 24.73
CA ILE A 13 -19.00 -16.63 25.41
C ILE A 13 -20.06 -17.19 26.35
N ALA A 14 -19.85 -17.02 27.65
CA ALA A 14 -20.85 -17.29 28.67
C ALA A 14 -21.71 -16.03 28.86
N ALA A 15 -23.00 -16.16 28.56
CA ALA A 15 -24.02 -15.17 28.92
C ALA A 15 -24.63 -15.53 30.28
N ALA A 16 -24.73 -14.56 31.18
CA ALA A 16 -25.49 -14.68 32.41
C ALA A 16 -26.36 -13.42 32.64
N GLY A 17 -27.68 -13.63 32.55
CA GLY A 17 -28.68 -13.22 33.55
C GLY A 17 -28.75 -11.74 33.97
N GLY A 18 -29.85 -11.09 33.58
CA GLY A 18 -30.16 -9.73 33.97
C GLY A 18 -30.55 -9.53 35.44
N ARG A 19 -30.53 -8.26 35.85
CA ARG A 19 -31.37 -7.71 36.92
C ARG A 19 -31.45 -6.18 36.77
N ARG A 20 -32.67 -5.66 36.64
CA ARG A 20 -33.00 -4.22 36.82
C ARG A 20 -33.02 -3.91 38.31
N VAL A 21 -32.39 -2.81 38.77
CA VAL A 21 -32.89 -1.97 39.90
C VAL A 21 -32.33 -0.53 39.79
N ARG A 22 -33.27 0.41 39.62
CA ARG A 22 -33.46 1.79 40.15
C ARG A 22 -32.35 2.85 40.21
N SER A 23 -32.83 4.06 39.90
CA SER A 23 -32.30 5.40 40.10
C SER A 23 -32.07 5.82 41.56
N CYS A 24 -31.04 6.65 41.78
CA CYS A 24 -30.90 7.82 42.68
C CYS A 24 -29.39 8.19 42.64
N GLY A 25 -28.86 9.40 42.68
CA GLY A 25 -29.35 10.75 42.96
C GLY A 25 -28.17 11.73 42.75
N GLN A 26 -28.48 13.02 42.68
CA GLN A 26 -27.54 14.13 42.54
C GLN A 26 -26.67 14.36 43.80
N ARG A 27 -25.46 14.93 43.62
CA ARG A 27 -24.82 16.08 44.34
C ARG A 27 -23.29 16.01 44.18
N ARG A 28 -22.66 17.01 43.55
CA ARG A 28 -22.07 18.29 44.04
C ARG A 28 -20.58 18.18 44.45
N ASP A 29 -19.77 18.94 43.70
CA ASP A 29 -18.73 19.92 44.07
C ASP A 29 -17.57 19.65 45.06
N ALA A 30 -16.48 20.36 44.72
CA ALA A 30 -15.25 20.71 45.45
C ALA A 30 -14.14 19.64 45.44
N GLY A 31 -12.85 19.94 45.25
CA GLY A 31 -12.15 21.22 45.19
C GLY A 31 -10.73 21.06 45.77
N TRP A 32 -9.72 21.19 44.90
CA TRP A 32 -8.43 21.88 45.11
C TRP A 32 -7.27 21.31 45.98
N ARG A 33 -6.05 21.68 45.50
CA ARG A 33 -4.66 21.64 46.04
C ARG A 33 -3.96 20.26 46.05
N GLY A 34 -2.74 20.05 45.54
CA GLY A 34 -1.59 20.90 45.24
C GLY A 34 -0.42 20.55 46.18
N PHE A 35 0.78 20.21 45.68
CA PHE A 35 2.16 20.32 46.25
C PHE A 35 3.09 19.37 45.44
N ARG A 36 3.94 19.87 44.53
CA ARG A 36 5.35 20.34 44.66
C ARG A 36 6.43 19.23 44.67
N ALA A 37 7.41 19.51 43.81
CA ALA A 37 8.67 18.84 43.50
C ALA A 37 9.61 18.55 44.69
N GLY A 38 10.48 17.54 44.49
CA GLY A 38 11.71 17.33 45.23
C GLY A 38 12.77 16.70 44.32
N THR A 39 13.86 17.44 44.10
CA THR A 39 15.10 17.08 43.41
C THR A 39 16.18 16.65 44.39
N SER A 40 17.00 15.65 44.05
CA SER A 40 18.43 15.43 44.43
C SER A 40 18.73 13.93 44.28
N GLY A 41 19.89 13.43 43.87
CA GLY A 41 21.21 13.99 43.60
C GLY A 41 22.12 12.86 43.09
N ALA A 42 23.24 13.25 42.47
CA ALA A 42 24.21 12.37 41.82
C ALA A 42 25.20 11.71 42.80
N THR A 43 25.76 10.56 42.43
CA THR A 43 27.18 10.20 42.68
C THR A 43 27.68 9.16 41.66
N ALA A 44 28.93 9.32 41.26
CA ALA A 44 29.68 8.49 40.31
C ALA A 44 30.70 7.61 41.06
N ALA A 45 31.07 6.45 40.48
CA ALA A 45 32.35 5.77 40.73
C ALA A 45 32.67 4.76 39.60
N ALA A 46 33.96 4.58 39.31
CA ALA A 46 34.51 4.00 38.08
C ALA A 46 35.24 2.65 38.25
N GLY A 47 35.15 1.81 37.20
CA GLY A 47 36.18 0.88 36.67
C GLY A 47 36.40 -0.51 37.32
N PRO A 48 37.19 -1.43 36.71
CA PRO A 48 37.50 -1.65 35.28
C PRO A 48 37.58 -3.16 34.84
N ARG A 49 38.02 -3.40 33.57
CA ARG A 49 38.57 -4.63 32.90
C ARG A 49 37.56 -5.45 32.09
N GLY A 50 37.65 -5.49 30.74
CA GLY A 50 38.46 -6.42 29.90
C GLY A 50 37.52 -7.52 29.36
N SER A 51 37.49 -8.04 28.13
CA SER A 51 38.42 -8.14 26.99
C SER A 51 37.67 -8.79 25.79
N SER A 52 38.20 -8.58 24.57
CA SER A 52 38.03 -9.36 23.33
C SER A 52 36.91 -8.96 22.32
N PRO A 53 37.25 -8.79 21.02
CA PRO A 53 36.33 -8.38 19.97
C PRO A 53 35.78 -9.57 19.17
N PHE A 54 34.46 -9.68 19.05
CA PHE A 54 33.84 -10.47 17.99
C PHE A 54 33.83 -9.66 16.70
N ARG A 55 34.71 -10.03 15.76
CA ARG A 55 34.59 -9.67 14.35
C ARG A 55 33.44 -10.49 13.76
N SER A 56 32.31 -9.86 13.47
CA SER A 56 31.38 -10.38 12.46
C SER A 56 31.64 -9.66 11.14
N SER A 57 32.08 -10.43 10.16
CA SER A 57 32.22 -10.01 8.78
C SER A 57 30.83 -9.73 8.21
N ALA A 58 30.43 -8.46 8.18
CA ALA A 58 29.32 -8.03 7.34
C ALA A 58 29.76 -8.19 5.88
N ALA A 59 29.36 -9.31 5.26
CA ALA A 59 29.47 -9.50 3.84
C ALA A 59 28.62 -8.41 3.15
N ARG A 60 29.29 -7.41 2.59
CA ARG A 60 28.70 -6.46 1.64
C ARG A 60 28.29 -7.25 0.40
N GLN A 61 27.00 -7.54 0.26
CA GLN A 61 26.39 -7.77 -1.06
C GLN A 61 25.68 -6.49 -1.47
N ALA A 62 26.48 -5.54 -1.96
CA ALA A 62 25.99 -4.44 -2.78
C ALA A 62 25.94 -4.95 -4.21
N GLY A 63 24.78 -5.47 -4.64
CA GLY A 63 24.46 -5.58 -6.05
C GLY A 63 24.39 -4.17 -6.63
N SER A 64 25.22 -3.90 -7.62
CA SER A 64 25.33 -2.60 -8.28
C SER A 64 24.09 -2.35 -9.14
N LEU A 65 23.12 -1.61 -8.60
CA LEU A 65 22.07 -0.96 -9.39
C LEU A 65 22.74 -0.11 -10.48
N ARG A 66 22.39 -0.31 -11.76
CA ARG A 66 22.57 0.76 -12.75
C ARG A 66 21.57 1.84 -12.39
N GLY A 67 22.10 2.93 -11.85
CA GLY A 67 21.34 3.95 -11.12
C GLY A 67 20.27 4.63 -11.98
N ALA A 68 19.16 4.94 -11.30
CA ALA A 68 18.13 5.84 -11.79
C ALA A 68 18.77 7.16 -12.25
N ALA A 69 18.76 7.41 -13.56
CA ALA A 69 18.88 8.78 -14.06
C ALA A 69 17.52 9.44 -13.80
N ALA A 70 17.40 10.16 -12.69
CA ALA A 70 16.29 11.10 -12.52
C ALA A 70 16.46 12.17 -13.61
N ALA A 71 15.77 12.00 -14.73
CA ALA A 71 15.69 13.05 -15.73
C ALA A 71 14.99 14.23 -15.06
N ALA A 72 15.60 15.41 -15.10
CA ALA A 72 14.95 16.64 -14.65
C ALA A 72 13.73 16.86 -15.55
N GLY A 73 12.57 16.38 -15.10
CA GLY A 73 11.31 16.51 -15.82
C GLY A 73 10.95 17.98 -15.98
N ARG A 74 10.01 18.25 -16.90
CA ARG A 74 9.29 19.52 -16.96
C ARG A 74 8.86 19.93 -15.54
N LYS A 75 8.90 21.23 -15.24
CA LYS A 75 8.77 21.80 -13.88
C LYS A 75 7.74 21.06 -13.01
N GLY A 76 8.24 20.24 -12.07
CA GLY A 76 7.45 19.52 -11.07
C GLY A 76 7.28 18.01 -11.30
N TRP A 77 7.56 17.46 -12.48
CA TRP A 77 7.53 16.01 -12.73
C TRP A 77 8.81 15.35 -12.24
N VAL A 78 8.66 14.23 -11.52
CA VAL A 78 9.74 13.30 -11.20
C VAL A 78 9.55 12.06 -12.04
N SER A 79 10.60 11.61 -12.74
CA SER A 79 10.55 10.40 -13.56
C SER A 79 11.89 9.69 -13.58
N GLY A 80 11.87 8.41 -13.92
CA GLY A 80 13.08 7.62 -14.09
C GLY A 80 12.77 6.23 -14.60
N GLU A 81 13.83 5.47 -14.79
CA GLU A 81 13.80 4.11 -15.32
C GLU A 81 14.67 3.18 -14.48
N PHE A 82 14.28 1.91 -14.45
CA PHE A 82 15.00 0.79 -13.86
C PHE A 82 14.97 -0.39 -14.82
N GLU A 83 16.04 -1.18 -14.84
CA GLU A 83 16.13 -2.41 -15.61
C GLU A 83 16.59 -3.54 -14.69
N SER A 84 15.99 -4.73 -14.83
CA SER A 84 16.39 -5.90 -14.06
C SER A 84 17.75 -6.42 -14.54
N GLU A 85 18.55 -6.99 -13.63
CA GLU A 85 19.89 -7.50 -13.98
C GLU A 85 19.87 -8.57 -15.09
N ASP A 86 18.76 -9.31 -15.22
CA ASP A 86 18.57 -10.33 -16.24
C ASP A 86 17.96 -9.80 -17.55
N GLY A 87 17.70 -8.49 -17.63
CA GLY A 87 17.13 -7.82 -18.82
C GLY A 87 15.70 -8.23 -19.15
N LYS A 88 15.02 -8.99 -18.28
CA LYS A 88 13.64 -9.46 -18.52
C LYS A 88 12.59 -8.41 -18.21
N VAL A 89 12.93 -7.37 -17.46
CA VAL A 89 12.00 -6.33 -17.03
C VAL A 89 12.66 -4.97 -17.14
N THR A 90 11.99 -4.04 -17.82
CA THR A 90 12.27 -2.61 -17.73
C THR A 90 11.07 -1.92 -17.11
N CYS A 91 11.31 -0.95 -16.23
CA CYS A 91 10.27 -0.24 -15.51
C CYS A 91 10.55 1.25 -15.57
N GLY A 92 9.57 2.03 -16.03
CA GLY A 92 9.58 3.48 -15.99
C GLY A 92 8.54 4.00 -15.01
N TYR A 93 8.81 5.15 -14.40
CA TYR A 93 7.84 5.81 -13.55
C TYR A 93 7.77 7.30 -13.83
N SER A 94 6.62 7.88 -13.49
CA SER A 94 6.39 9.32 -13.48
C SER A 94 5.46 9.67 -12.33
N SER A 95 5.79 10.74 -11.61
CA SER A 95 5.04 11.20 -10.45
C SER A 95 5.01 12.72 -10.45
N TYR A 96 3.83 13.29 -10.28
CA TYR A 96 3.57 14.72 -10.39
C TYR A 96 2.56 15.19 -9.35
N ILE A 97 2.87 16.30 -8.67
CA ILE A 97 2.00 16.91 -7.66
C ILE A 97 0.66 17.40 -8.24
N GLY A 98 0.59 17.63 -9.55
CA GLY A 98 -0.65 18.04 -10.19
C GLY A 98 -1.11 19.41 -9.73
N ARG A 99 -2.39 19.51 -9.37
CA ARG A 99 -3.04 20.75 -8.91
C ARG A 99 -3.17 20.82 -7.39
N ARG A 100 -2.68 19.82 -6.66
CA ARG A 100 -2.73 19.76 -5.19
C ARG A 100 -1.64 20.66 -4.56
N PRO A 101 -1.87 21.18 -3.36
CA PRO A 101 -0.86 21.95 -2.62
C PRO A 101 0.25 21.07 -2.01
N THR A 102 -0.01 19.78 -1.82
CA THR A 102 0.89 18.79 -1.23
C THR A 102 1.01 17.57 -2.14
N MET A 103 2.13 16.86 -2.01
CA MET A 103 2.36 15.57 -2.66
C MET A 103 2.24 14.47 -1.58
N GLU A 104 1.17 13.71 -1.61
CA GLU A 104 0.86 12.62 -0.68
C GLU A 104 1.05 11.24 -1.33
N ASP A 105 1.09 11.20 -2.67
CA ASP A 105 1.49 10.05 -3.47
C ASP A 105 2.95 9.61 -3.21
N CYS A 106 3.14 8.30 -3.13
CA CYS A 106 4.45 7.64 -3.12
C CYS A 106 4.49 6.47 -4.11
N TYR A 107 5.71 6.08 -4.49
CA TYR A 107 5.94 4.85 -5.25
C TYR A 107 7.20 4.14 -4.73
N ALA A 108 7.28 2.84 -4.99
CA ALA A 108 8.45 2.02 -4.71
C ALA A 108 8.73 1.09 -5.88
N VAL A 109 9.99 1.02 -6.30
CA VAL A 109 10.49 0.03 -7.26
C VAL A 109 11.69 -0.66 -6.65
N LYS A 110 11.67 -1.99 -6.60
CA LYS A 110 12.76 -2.78 -6.06
C LYS A 110 12.99 -4.02 -6.90
N LEU A 111 14.16 -4.07 -7.53
CA LEU A 111 14.65 -5.20 -8.30
C LEU A 111 15.75 -5.88 -7.48
N THR A 112 15.60 -7.16 -7.16
CA THR A 112 16.49 -7.87 -6.24
C THR A 112 16.49 -9.38 -6.54
N LYS A 113 17.23 -10.13 -5.72
CA LYS A 113 17.14 -11.59 -5.65
C LYS A 113 16.78 -12.01 -4.22
N VAL A 114 15.97 -13.07 -4.10
CA VAL A 114 15.69 -13.76 -2.83
C VAL A 114 15.99 -15.24 -3.06
N ASP A 115 16.89 -15.81 -2.26
CA ASP A 115 17.40 -17.18 -2.43
C ASP A 115 17.85 -17.51 -3.86
N GLY A 116 18.49 -16.52 -4.51
CA GLY A 116 18.96 -16.62 -5.89
C GLY A 116 17.88 -16.45 -6.97
N GLN A 117 16.60 -16.44 -6.61
CA GLN A 117 15.51 -16.18 -7.56
C GLN A 117 15.36 -14.67 -7.81
N PRO A 118 15.28 -14.23 -9.09
CA PRO A 118 14.95 -12.85 -9.42
C PRO A 118 13.57 -12.46 -8.89
N VAL A 119 13.52 -11.31 -8.22
CA VAL A 119 12.31 -10.74 -7.62
C VAL A 119 12.22 -9.27 -8.00
N SER A 120 11.08 -8.87 -8.57
CA SER A 120 10.79 -7.47 -8.89
C SER A 120 9.51 -7.03 -8.17
N LEU A 121 9.57 -5.89 -7.49
CA LEU A 121 8.50 -5.36 -6.65
C LEU A 121 8.21 -3.93 -7.09
N PHE A 122 6.95 -3.65 -7.39
CA PHE A 122 6.49 -2.33 -7.85
C PHE A 122 5.28 -1.91 -7.02
N GLY A 123 5.27 -0.69 -6.53
CA GLY A 123 4.21 -0.18 -5.67
C GLY A 123 3.86 1.27 -5.98
N VAL A 124 2.57 1.58 -5.95
CA VAL A 124 2.05 2.95 -5.89
C VAL A 124 1.16 3.06 -4.66
N PHE A 125 1.31 4.16 -3.93
CA PHE A 125 0.66 4.41 -2.64
C PHE A 125 0.08 5.82 -2.69
N ASP A 126 -1.24 5.92 -2.81
CA ASP A 126 -1.96 7.18 -2.81
C ASP A 126 -2.26 7.58 -1.37
N GLY A 127 -1.68 8.67 -0.89
CA GLY A 127 -1.82 9.12 0.49
C GLY A 127 -2.99 10.08 0.66
N HIS A 128 -3.67 10.00 1.81
CA HIS A 128 -4.75 10.93 2.14
C HIS A 128 -4.76 11.30 3.61
N GLY A 129 -5.15 12.56 3.89
CA GLY A 129 -5.08 13.12 5.25
C GLY A 129 -3.64 13.40 5.70
N GLY A 130 -2.70 13.41 4.75
CA GLY A 130 -1.26 13.49 4.95
C GLY A 130 -0.51 12.35 4.26
N ASN A 131 0.82 12.47 4.21
CA ASN A 131 1.70 11.55 3.48
C ASN A 131 2.31 10.43 4.34
N LEU A 132 2.07 10.40 5.66
CA LEU A 132 2.80 9.52 6.57
C LEU A 132 2.58 8.04 6.25
N ALA A 133 1.34 7.63 6.01
CA ALA A 133 1.01 6.25 5.68
C ALA A 133 1.64 5.79 4.35
N ALA A 134 1.58 6.64 3.32
CA ALA A 134 2.16 6.38 2.01
C ALA A 134 3.70 6.29 2.07
N GLU A 135 4.35 7.18 2.84
CA GLU A 135 5.80 7.12 3.09
C GLU A 135 6.21 5.87 3.84
N TYR A 136 5.44 5.48 4.88
CA TYR A 136 5.70 4.25 5.61
C TYR A 136 5.62 3.02 4.72
N LEU A 137 4.59 2.94 3.86
CA LEU A 137 4.43 1.84 2.89
C LEU A 137 5.61 1.76 1.92
N LYS A 138 5.98 2.90 1.33
CA LYS A 138 7.15 3.01 0.43
C LYS A 138 8.41 2.46 1.07
N ASP A 139 8.64 2.79 2.33
CA ASP A 139 9.87 2.41 3.01
C ASP A 139 9.85 0.98 3.56
N ASN A 140 8.68 0.43 3.93
CA ASN A 140 8.61 -0.79 4.74
C ASN A 140 7.88 -1.96 4.09
N LEU A 141 6.86 -1.74 3.25
CA LEU A 141 5.98 -2.81 2.75
C LEU A 141 6.78 -3.94 2.09
N PHE A 142 7.65 -3.60 1.14
CA PHE A 142 8.48 -4.60 0.45
C PHE A 142 9.60 -5.18 1.32
N LYS A 143 10.10 -4.43 2.30
CA LYS A 143 11.08 -4.96 3.27
C LYS A 143 10.44 -6.00 4.18
N ASN A 144 9.21 -5.76 4.62
CA ASN A 144 8.44 -6.67 5.45
C ASN A 144 8.02 -7.91 4.65
N LEU A 145 7.56 -7.72 3.40
CA LEU A 145 7.14 -8.82 2.53
C LEU A 145 8.26 -9.85 2.30
N MET A 146 9.46 -9.41 1.95
CA MET A 146 10.57 -10.33 1.69
C MET A 146 11.11 -11.03 2.95
N LYS A 147 10.72 -10.58 4.15
CA LYS A 147 11.06 -11.25 5.42
C LYS A 147 10.06 -12.33 5.80
N GLN A 148 8.90 -12.39 5.13
CA GLN A 148 7.91 -13.43 5.41
C GLN A 148 8.50 -14.81 5.09
N PRO A 149 8.35 -15.80 5.99
CA PRO A 149 8.88 -17.15 5.76
C PRO A 149 8.27 -17.81 4.52
N ASP A 150 7.03 -17.44 4.20
CA ASP A 150 6.28 -18.01 3.10
C ASP A 150 6.43 -17.22 1.78
N PHE A 151 7.33 -16.22 1.72
CA PHE A 151 7.42 -15.30 0.58
C PHE A 151 7.57 -16.00 -0.78
N LEU A 152 8.41 -17.05 -0.85
CA LEU A 152 8.64 -17.82 -2.08
C LEU A 152 7.73 -19.06 -2.22
N THR A 153 7.14 -19.55 -1.12
CA THR A 153 6.38 -20.82 -1.08
C THR A 153 4.87 -20.61 -1.15
N ASP A 154 4.35 -19.59 -0.47
CA ASP A 154 2.97 -19.12 -0.52
C ASP A 154 2.94 -17.59 -0.52
N THR A 155 3.27 -17.03 -1.67
CA THR A 155 3.39 -15.57 -1.85
C THR A 155 2.08 -14.85 -1.56
N LYS A 156 0.92 -15.45 -1.84
CA LYS A 156 -0.40 -14.85 -1.54
C LYS A 156 -0.62 -14.71 -0.04
N LEU A 157 -0.29 -15.75 0.72
CA LEU A 157 -0.36 -15.71 2.18
C LEU A 157 0.64 -14.70 2.75
N ALA A 158 1.87 -14.68 2.23
CA ALA A 158 2.89 -13.71 2.63
C ALA A 158 2.47 -12.27 2.38
N ILE A 159 1.88 -11.97 1.21
CA ILE A 159 1.30 -10.65 0.89
C ILE A 159 0.20 -10.30 1.89
N SER A 160 -0.76 -11.20 2.10
CA SER A 160 -1.91 -10.95 2.98
C SER A 160 -1.47 -10.64 4.41
N ARG A 161 -0.54 -11.43 4.96
CA ARG A 161 0.03 -11.19 6.29
C ARG A 161 0.78 -9.87 6.37
N THR A 162 1.64 -9.61 5.37
CA THR A 162 2.43 -8.37 5.35
C THR A 162 1.55 -7.14 5.33
N PHE A 163 0.46 -7.15 4.56
CA PHE A 163 -0.47 -6.02 4.49
C PHE A 163 -1.12 -5.75 5.86
N LEU A 164 -1.61 -6.79 6.53
CA LEU A 164 -2.23 -6.65 7.85
C LEU A 164 -1.23 -6.25 8.95
N GLU A 165 -0.03 -6.83 8.95
CA GLU A 165 1.03 -6.49 9.91
C GLU A 165 1.53 -5.05 9.70
N THR A 166 1.79 -4.66 8.46
CA THR A 166 2.24 -3.30 8.13
C THR A 166 1.17 -2.25 8.46
N ASP A 167 -0.12 -2.58 8.28
CA ASP A 167 -1.20 -1.70 8.72
C ASP A 167 -1.23 -1.52 10.25
N GLY A 168 -0.99 -2.60 11.00
CA GLY A 168 -0.80 -2.53 12.46
C GLY A 168 0.32 -1.55 12.86
N ASP A 169 1.49 -1.65 12.21
CA ASP A 169 2.63 -0.77 12.46
C ASP A 169 2.31 0.71 12.11
N ILE A 170 1.57 0.94 11.01
CA ILE A 170 1.12 2.28 10.60
C ILE A 170 0.15 2.85 11.63
N LEU A 171 -0.81 2.08 12.12
CA LEU A 171 -1.77 2.52 13.13
C LEU A 171 -1.09 2.93 14.44
N GLU A 172 -0.07 2.18 14.87
CA GLU A 172 0.75 2.56 16.04
C GLU A 172 1.47 3.89 15.81
N THR A 173 2.10 4.05 14.64
CA THR A 173 2.83 5.26 14.25
C THR A 173 1.90 6.49 14.20
N ILE A 174 0.74 6.37 13.55
CA ILE A 174 -0.25 7.44 13.41
C ILE A 174 -0.87 7.82 14.75
N SER A 175 -1.17 6.83 15.60
CA SER A 175 -1.71 7.08 16.94
C SER A 175 -0.75 7.90 17.79
N SER A 176 0.56 7.64 17.69
CA SER A 176 1.57 8.42 18.42
C SER A 176 1.70 9.87 17.95
N SER A 177 1.30 10.15 16.71
CA SER A 177 1.41 11.47 16.07
C SER A 177 0.11 12.29 16.13
N PHE A 178 -0.97 11.75 16.71
CA PHE A 178 -2.32 12.36 16.73
C PHE A 178 -2.87 12.72 15.34
N ARG A 179 -2.53 11.92 14.33
CA ARG A 179 -3.03 12.09 12.97
C ARG A 179 -4.07 11.01 12.63
N ASP A 180 -4.67 11.09 11.45
CA ASP A 180 -5.55 10.05 10.90
C ASP A 180 -5.28 9.81 9.41
N ASP A 181 -4.00 9.88 9.03
CA ASP A 181 -3.53 9.59 7.66
C ASP A 181 -3.99 8.19 7.24
N GLY A 182 -4.14 8.02 5.94
CA GLY A 182 -4.26 6.71 5.33
C GLY A 182 -3.57 6.68 3.99
N SER A 183 -3.54 5.50 3.41
CA SER A 183 -3.05 5.35 2.04
C SER A 183 -3.66 4.13 1.38
N THR A 184 -3.87 4.22 0.06
CA THR A 184 -4.06 3.05 -0.78
C THR A 184 -2.74 2.31 -0.94
N ALA A 185 -2.79 1.04 -1.33
CA ALA A 185 -1.60 0.32 -1.76
C ALA A 185 -1.95 -0.60 -2.92
N LEU A 186 -1.31 -0.36 -4.05
CA LEU A 186 -1.29 -1.26 -5.17
C LEU A 186 0.13 -1.78 -5.36
N ALA A 187 0.32 -3.08 -5.16
CA ALA A 187 1.61 -3.75 -5.25
C ALA A 187 1.59 -4.83 -6.33
N ALA A 188 2.62 -4.84 -7.17
CA ALA A 188 2.93 -5.92 -8.10
C ALA A 188 4.22 -6.63 -7.67
N VAL A 189 4.15 -7.95 -7.49
CA VAL A 189 5.23 -8.82 -7.03
C VAL A 189 5.51 -9.85 -8.11
N LEU A 190 6.67 -9.77 -8.75
CA LEU A 190 7.12 -10.73 -9.76
C LEU A 190 8.19 -11.64 -9.15
N ILE A 191 7.94 -12.94 -9.11
CA ILE A 191 8.89 -13.97 -8.66
C ILE A 191 9.06 -14.97 -9.80
N GLY A 192 10.23 -14.98 -10.43
CA GLY A 192 10.43 -15.71 -11.68
C GLY A 192 9.49 -15.18 -12.78
N ASN A 193 8.50 -15.97 -13.19
CA ASN A 193 7.45 -15.58 -14.15
C ASN A 193 6.06 -15.44 -13.52
N ARG A 194 5.92 -15.61 -12.20
CA ARG A 194 4.63 -15.45 -11.50
C ARG A 194 4.49 -14.02 -11.01
N LEU A 195 3.44 -13.35 -11.49
CA LEU A 195 3.08 -11.98 -11.13
C LEU A 195 1.88 -12.00 -10.20
N TYR A 196 2.03 -11.40 -9.03
CA TYR A 196 0.93 -11.17 -8.08
C TYR A 196 0.62 -9.68 -8.02
N VAL A 197 -0.64 -9.31 -8.21
CA VAL A 197 -1.13 -7.94 -8.08
C VAL A 197 -2.04 -7.88 -6.87
N ALA A 198 -1.63 -7.15 -5.84
CA ALA A 198 -2.35 -6.98 -4.59
C ALA A 198 -2.85 -5.54 -4.48
N ASN A 199 -4.15 -5.35 -4.27
CA ASN A 199 -4.79 -4.04 -4.21
C ASN A 199 -5.51 -3.80 -2.88
N VAL A 200 -5.31 -2.62 -2.30
CA VAL A 200 -6.08 -2.02 -1.22
C VAL A 200 -6.36 -0.57 -1.62
N GLY A 201 -7.63 -0.19 -1.73
CA GLY A 201 -8.04 1.13 -2.21
C GLY A 201 -8.37 1.16 -3.71
N ASP A 202 -8.26 2.34 -4.31
CA ASP A 202 -8.71 2.70 -5.65
C ASP A 202 -7.60 3.15 -6.62
N SER A 203 -6.33 2.98 -6.23
CA SER A 203 -5.27 2.76 -7.21
C SER A 203 -5.59 1.53 -8.06
N ARG A 204 -5.13 1.51 -9.32
CA ARG A 204 -5.47 0.43 -10.26
C ARG A 204 -4.28 -0.09 -11.07
N ALA A 205 -4.28 -1.42 -11.26
CA ALA A 205 -3.36 -2.12 -12.14
C ALA A 205 -4.06 -2.55 -13.43
N VAL A 206 -3.45 -2.25 -14.58
CA VAL A 206 -3.95 -2.64 -15.91
C VAL A 206 -2.80 -3.23 -16.71
N ALA A 207 -2.97 -4.45 -17.21
CA ALA A 207 -2.03 -5.08 -18.11
C ALA A 207 -2.37 -4.81 -19.59
N SER A 208 -1.34 -4.72 -20.43
CA SER A 208 -1.47 -4.94 -21.87
C SER A 208 -1.27 -6.43 -22.15
N ARG A 209 -2.35 -7.12 -22.52
CA ARG A 209 -2.32 -8.52 -22.95
C ARG A 209 -2.67 -8.63 -24.43
N ALA A 210 -1.70 -8.98 -25.27
CA ALA A 210 -1.81 -9.00 -26.72
C ALA A 210 -2.41 -7.68 -27.26
N GLY A 211 -1.91 -6.55 -26.75
CA GLY A 211 -2.39 -5.20 -27.06
C GLY A 211 -3.75 -4.80 -26.49
N LYS A 212 -4.40 -5.63 -25.67
CA LYS A 212 -5.68 -5.32 -25.04
C LYS A 212 -5.50 -4.95 -23.57
N ALA A 213 -6.28 -3.97 -23.12
CA ALA A 213 -6.31 -3.59 -21.71
C ALA A 213 -7.07 -4.65 -20.88
N VAL A 214 -6.38 -5.20 -19.89
CA VAL A 214 -6.93 -6.18 -18.95
C VAL A 214 -6.67 -5.68 -17.52
N PRO A 215 -7.71 -5.22 -16.80
CA PRO A 215 -7.56 -4.84 -15.40
C PRO A 215 -7.13 -6.05 -14.55
N LEU A 216 -6.04 -5.89 -13.78
CA LEU A 216 -5.55 -6.90 -12.85
C LEU A 216 -5.89 -6.56 -11.39
N SER A 217 -6.57 -5.44 -11.15
CA SER A 217 -7.20 -5.12 -9.88
C SER A 217 -8.60 -4.53 -10.09
N LYS A 218 -9.38 -4.51 -9.01
CA LYS A 218 -10.66 -3.83 -8.94
C LYS A 218 -10.61 -2.82 -7.81
N ASP A 219 -11.03 -1.60 -8.10
CA ASP A 219 -11.05 -0.52 -7.12
C ASP A 219 -11.99 -0.88 -5.96
N HIS A 220 -11.56 -0.54 -4.75
CA HIS A 220 -12.35 -0.68 -3.54
C HIS A 220 -13.18 0.58 -3.31
N LYS A 221 -14.18 0.80 -4.17
CA LYS A 221 -15.11 1.93 -4.04
C LYS A 221 -16.29 1.56 -3.12
N PRO A 222 -16.79 2.47 -2.26
CA PRO A 222 -17.84 2.15 -1.28
C PRO A 222 -19.19 1.72 -1.88
N ASN A 223 -19.45 2.00 -3.16
CA ASN A 223 -20.64 1.54 -3.89
C ASN A 223 -20.48 0.19 -4.59
N ARG A 224 -19.30 -0.43 -4.55
CA ARG A 224 -19.12 -1.81 -5.01
C ARG A 224 -19.97 -2.72 -4.11
N LYS A 225 -20.81 -3.58 -4.71
CA LYS A 225 -21.88 -4.29 -3.98
C LYS A 225 -21.37 -5.13 -2.80
N ASP A 226 -20.24 -5.81 -2.99
CA ASP A 226 -19.55 -6.60 -1.96
C ASP A 226 -18.95 -5.72 -0.86
N GLU A 227 -18.28 -4.62 -1.22
CA GLU A 227 -17.68 -3.69 -0.26
C GLU A 227 -18.73 -2.93 0.55
N ARG A 228 -19.80 -2.45 -0.10
CA ARG A 228 -20.93 -1.80 0.57
C ARG A 228 -21.54 -2.72 1.61
N LYS A 229 -21.80 -3.97 1.21
CA LYS A 229 -22.32 -5.00 2.11
C LYS A 229 -21.38 -5.25 3.29
N ARG A 230 -20.06 -5.38 3.04
CA ARG A 230 -19.07 -5.59 4.10
C ARG A 230 -19.05 -4.44 5.11
N VAL A 231 -19.10 -3.19 4.64
CA VAL A 231 -19.14 -1.99 5.49
C VAL A 231 -20.42 -1.95 6.32
N GLU A 232 -21.59 -2.21 5.71
CA GLU A 232 -22.89 -2.19 6.40
C GLU A 232 -23.05 -3.36 7.39
N ASP A 233 -22.56 -4.56 7.06
CA ASP A 233 -22.56 -5.72 7.96
C ASP A 233 -21.67 -5.50 9.19
N ALA A 234 -20.63 -4.66 9.08
CA ALA A 234 -19.79 -4.22 10.18
C ALA A 234 -20.41 -3.06 11.00
N GLY A 235 -21.60 -2.58 10.64
CA GLY A 235 -22.28 -1.47 11.32
C GLY A 235 -21.91 -0.07 10.80
N GLY A 236 -21.08 0.01 9.76
CA GLY A 236 -20.76 1.25 9.07
C GLY A 236 -21.89 1.71 8.14
N VAL A 237 -21.74 2.91 7.58
CA VAL A 237 -22.69 3.48 6.62
C VAL A 237 -21.98 3.93 5.36
N VAL A 238 -22.65 3.82 4.21
CA VAL A 238 -22.18 4.35 2.92
C VAL A 238 -23.12 5.44 2.46
N ILE A 239 -22.58 6.66 2.34
CA ILE A 239 -23.32 7.90 2.07
C ILE A 239 -22.84 8.48 0.74
N TRP A 240 -23.77 9.03 -0.04
CA TRP A 240 -23.44 9.82 -1.23
C TRP A 240 -23.23 11.29 -0.85
N ASP A 241 -22.03 11.81 -1.12
CA ASP A 241 -21.64 13.22 -0.95
C ASP A 241 -20.59 13.58 -2.02
N ASP A 242 -21.09 14.04 -3.17
CA ASP A 242 -20.44 14.14 -4.49
C ASP A 242 -19.89 12.82 -5.07
N THR A 243 -19.45 11.91 -4.20
CA THR A 243 -19.05 10.53 -4.46
C THR A 243 -19.51 9.64 -3.29
N TRP A 244 -19.43 8.33 -3.46
CA TRP A 244 -19.79 7.39 -2.40
C TRP A 244 -18.69 7.32 -1.34
N ARG A 245 -19.05 7.50 -0.06
CA ARG A 245 -18.11 7.57 1.05
C ARG A 245 -18.49 6.65 2.20
N VAL A 246 -17.52 5.97 2.81
CA VAL A 246 -17.67 5.26 4.09
C VAL A 246 -17.74 6.29 5.22
N GLY A 247 -18.80 6.21 6.03
CA GLY A 247 -19.05 7.14 7.13
C GLY A 247 -19.28 8.60 6.69
N GLY A 248 -19.51 8.85 5.40
CA GLY A 248 -19.52 10.20 4.83
C GLY A 248 -18.14 10.85 4.71
N ILE A 249 -17.05 10.12 4.98
CA ILE A 249 -15.68 10.65 5.05
C ILE A 249 -14.85 10.14 3.88
N LEU A 250 -14.62 8.83 3.79
CA LEU A 250 -13.60 8.26 2.90
C LEU A 250 -14.19 7.70 1.60
N ALA A 251 -13.65 8.11 0.44
CA ALA A 251 -14.15 7.73 -0.89
C ALA A 251 -13.70 6.34 -1.39
N MET A 252 -12.99 5.58 -0.53
CA MET A 252 -12.59 4.18 -0.73
C MET A 252 -13.01 3.35 0.48
N SER A 253 -13.26 2.06 0.27
CA SER A 253 -13.72 1.13 1.32
C SER A 253 -12.59 0.35 1.98
N ARG A 254 -11.38 0.35 1.39
CA ARG A 254 -10.18 -0.29 1.94
C ARG A 254 -9.01 0.67 1.87
N ALA A 255 -8.22 0.72 2.94
CA ALA A 255 -7.03 1.56 3.05
C ALA A 255 -6.15 1.08 4.21
N PHE A 256 -4.87 1.43 4.14
CA PHE A 256 -3.97 1.41 5.28
C PHE A 256 -4.22 2.64 6.18
N GLY A 257 -3.99 2.51 7.48
CA GLY A 257 -4.24 3.59 8.43
C GLY A 257 -5.73 3.84 8.65
N ASN A 258 -6.15 5.11 8.65
CA ASN A 258 -7.53 5.55 8.95
C ASN A 258 -8.06 4.95 10.26
N ARG A 259 -7.32 5.20 11.35
CA ARG A 259 -7.59 4.67 12.68
C ARG A 259 -9.05 4.89 13.12
N MET A 260 -9.61 6.06 12.80
CA MET A 260 -11.00 6.38 13.20
C MET A 260 -12.07 5.59 12.43
N LEU A 261 -11.73 5.01 11.28
CA LEU A 261 -12.64 4.24 10.42
C LEU A 261 -12.27 2.76 10.31
N LYS A 262 -11.27 2.28 11.07
CA LYS A 262 -10.65 0.97 10.86
C LYS A 262 -11.61 -0.22 11.02
N GLU A 263 -12.68 -0.06 11.78
CA GLU A 263 -13.75 -1.07 11.88
C GLU A 263 -14.43 -1.33 10.51
N TYR A 264 -14.48 -0.33 9.63
CA TYR A 264 -15.15 -0.38 8.33
C TYR A 264 -14.18 -0.35 7.14
N VAL A 265 -13.00 0.25 7.33
CA VAL A 265 -11.96 0.43 6.32
C VAL A 265 -10.79 -0.50 6.64
N ILE A 266 -10.71 -1.61 5.89
CA ILE A 266 -9.74 -2.69 6.15
C ILE A 266 -8.53 -2.59 5.21
N ALA A 267 -7.39 -3.14 5.64
CA ALA A 267 -6.18 -3.25 4.82
C ALA A 267 -5.99 -4.63 4.17
N GLU A 268 -7.04 -5.46 4.14
CA GLU A 268 -7.00 -6.78 3.50
C GLU A 268 -6.96 -6.63 1.96
N PRO A 269 -5.93 -7.16 1.28
CA PRO A 269 -5.81 -7.01 -0.16
C PRO A 269 -6.68 -7.99 -0.94
N ASP A 270 -7.23 -7.52 -2.07
CA ASP A 270 -7.61 -8.43 -3.15
C ASP A 270 -6.33 -8.78 -3.94
N ILE A 271 -6.05 -10.08 -4.16
CA ILE A 271 -4.83 -10.55 -4.83
C ILE A 271 -5.17 -11.34 -6.10
N GLN A 272 -4.74 -10.82 -7.25
CA GLN A 272 -4.76 -11.49 -8.55
C GLN A 272 -3.39 -12.14 -8.80
N GLU A 273 -3.36 -13.34 -9.37
CA GLU A 273 -2.13 -14.01 -9.80
C GLU A 273 -2.19 -14.28 -11.30
N GLU A 274 -1.12 -13.96 -12.00
CA GLU A 274 -0.96 -14.14 -13.43
C GLU A 274 0.42 -14.76 -13.73
N GLU A 275 0.50 -15.49 -14.83
CA GLU A 275 1.77 -15.90 -15.42
C GLU A 275 2.20 -14.88 -16.46
N VAL A 276 3.44 -14.39 -16.35
CA VAL A 276 4.08 -13.55 -17.37
C VAL A 276 4.48 -14.44 -18.53
N ASN A 277 3.72 -14.34 -19.62
CA ASN A 277 3.94 -15.03 -20.88
C ASN A 277 4.03 -14.02 -22.04
N ILE A 278 4.28 -14.52 -23.26
CA ILE A 278 4.50 -13.69 -24.46
C ILE A 278 3.38 -12.69 -24.75
N ASP A 279 2.15 -12.97 -24.30
CA ASP A 279 1.02 -12.07 -24.52
C ASP A 279 1.02 -10.92 -23.52
N LEU A 280 1.59 -11.08 -22.33
CA LEU A 280 1.65 -10.05 -21.30
C LEU A 280 2.84 -9.12 -21.55
N GLU A 281 2.60 -8.04 -22.27
CA GLU A 281 3.63 -7.12 -22.77
C GLU A 281 3.99 -6.04 -21.72
N TYR A 282 2.97 -5.51 -21.04
CA TYR A 282 3.13 -4.40 -20.10
C TYR A 282 2.19 -4.52 -18.90
N LEU A 283 2.55 -3.87 -17.80
CA LEU A 283 1.72 -3.61 -16.64
C LEU A 283 1.80 -2.12 -16.26
N ILE A 284 0.66 -1.47 -16.09
CA ILE A 284 0.54 -0.11 -15.58
C ILE A 284 0.02 -0.20 -14.15
N LEU A 285 0.70 0.43 -13.20
CA LEU A 285 0.21 0.70 -11.85
C LEU A 285 0.09 2.21 -11.71
N ALA A 286 -1.08 2.71 -11.32
CA ALA A 286 -1.22 4.14 -11.07
C ALA A 286 -2.28 4.46 -10.02
N THR A 287 -2.15 5.66 -9.43
CA THR A 287 -3.12 6.27 -8.53
C THR A 287 -4.36 6.75 -9.30
N ASP A 288 -5.44 7.06 -8.59
CA ASP A 288 -6.70 7.44 -9.23
C ASP A 288 -6.60 8.79 -9.97
N GLY A 289 -5.63 9.62 -9.60
CA GLY A 289 -5.25 10.82 -10.36
C GLY A 289 -4.96 10.57 -11.84
N LEU A 290 -4.58 9.33 -12.23
CA LEU A 290 -4.58 8.88 -13.63
C LEU A 290 -5.96 8.34 -14.06
N TRP A 291 -6.48 7.37 -13.31
CA TRP A 291 -7.62 6.53 -13.73
C TRP A 291 -8.97 7.25 -13.74
N ASP A 292 -9.10 8.36 -13.04
CA ASP A 292 -10.30 9.19 -13.05
C ASP A 292 -10.54 9.89 -14.40
N VAL A 293 -9.47 10.10 -15.18
CA VAL A 293 -9.52 10.85 -16.46
C VAL A 293 -8.94 10.09 -17.66
N VAL A 294 -8.26 8.96 -17.42
CA VAL A 294 -7.71 8.09 -18.47
C VAL A 294 -8.35 6.71 -18.39
N ARG A 295 -8.99 6.29 -19.49
CA ARG A 295 -9.56 4.95 -19.61
C ARG A 295 -8.46 3.90 -19.79
N ASN A 296 -8.72 2.68 -19.34
CA ASN A 296 -7.77 1.56 -19.43
C ASN A 296 -7.27 1.34 -20.86
N GLU A 297 -8.17 1.40 -21.85
CA GLU A 297 -7.87 1.19 -23.26
C GLU A 297 -7.00 2.32 -23.83
N ASP A 298 -7.28 3.56 -23.45
CA ASP A 298 -6.47 4.72 -23.86
C ASP A 298 -5.05 4.59 -23.30
N ALA A 299 -4.93 4.17 -22.03
CA ALA A 299 -3.64 4.01 -21.36
C ALA A 299 -2.76 2.95 -22.05
N VAL A 300 -3.34 1.78 -22.38
CA VAL A 300 -2.62 0.70 -23.08
C VAL A 300 -2.26 1.08 -24.51
N ALA A 301 -3.14 1.78 -25.23
CA ALA A 301 -2.85 2.23 -26.60
C ALA A 301 -1.64 3.18 -26.66
N LEU A 302 -1.43 4.00 -25.62
CA LEU A 302 -0.31 4.92 -25.52
C LEU A 302 1.03 4.21 -25.31
N LEU A 303 1.06 3.06 -24.62
CA LEU A 303 2.31 2.36 -24.31
C LEU A 303 3.13 2.02 -25.56
N LYS A 304 2.45 1.65 -26.66
CA LYS A 304 3.09 1.27 -27.93
C LYS A 304 3.55 2.46 -28.77
N ALA A 305 3.07 3.66 -28.44
CA ALA A 305 3.39 4.89 -29.17
C ALA A 305 4.62 5.61 -28.61
N GLU A 306 5.11 5.21 -27.44
CA GLU A 306 6.18 5.88 -26.72
C GLU A 306 7.44 5.01 -26.68
N ASP A 307 8.60 5.66 -26.68
CA ASP A 307 9.93 5.02 -26.73
C ASP A 307 10.34 4.48 -25.35
N GLY A 308 9.64 3.44 -24.88
CA GLY A 308 9.94 2.74 -23.64
C GLY A 308 9.09 3.15 -22.44
N PRO A 309 9.23 2.44 -21.31
CA PRO A 309 8.28 2.53 -20.20
C PRO A 309 8.37 3.86 -19.45
N GLN A 310 9.54 4.53 -19.39
CA GLN A 310 9.63 5.86 -18.78
C GLN A 310 8.88 6.91 -19.60
N ALA A 311 9.07 6.92 -20.92
CA ALA A 311 8.37 7.83 -21.82
C ALA A 311 6.85 7.61 -21.73
N ALA A 312 6.41 6.35 -21.73
CA ALA A 312 5.02 5.99 -21.53
C ALA A 312 4.45 6.50 -20.19
N ALA A 313 5.17 6.31 -19.08
CA ALA A 313 4.73 6.79 -17.77
C ALA A 313 4.60 8.33 -17.74
N VAL A 314 5.57 9.06 -18.30
CA VAL A 314 5.51 10.53 -18.41
C VAL A 314 4.32 10.96 -19.27
N LYS A 315 4.11 10.29 -20.40
CA LYS A 315 3.00 10.62 -21.29
C LYS A 315 1.65 10.43 -20.62
N LEU A 316 1.48 9.35 -19.87
CA LEU A 316 0.25 9.05 -19.14
C LEU A 316 -0.04 10.14 -18.09
N THR A 317 0.95 10.56 -17.31
CA THR A 317 0.75 11.62 -16.30
C THR A 317 0.49 12.99 -16.93
N GLU A 318 1.17 13.32 -18.04
CA GLU A 318 0.88 14.53 -18.82
C GLU A 318 -0.55 14.54 -19.38
N ILE A 319 -1.01 13.41 -19.93
CA ILE A 319 -2.36 13.27 -20.46
C ILE A 319 -3.38 13.44 -19.34
N ALA A 320 -3.20 12.80 -18.18
CA ALA A 320 -4.10 12.98 -17.05
C ALA A 320 -4.19 14.44 -16.60
N TYR A 321 -3.04 15.12 -16.47
CA TYR A 321 -3.02 16.53 -16.13
C TYR A 321 -3.73 17.41 -17.17
N SER A 322 -3.51 17.14 -18.47
CA SER A 322 -4.14 17.85 -19.59
C SER A 322 -5.65 17.61 -19.68
N ARG A 323 -6.11 16.41 -19.29
CA ARG A 323 -7.52 16.03 -19.14
C ARG A 323 -8.11 16.50 -17.80
N HIS A 324 -7.49 17.50 -17.18
CA HIS A 324 -7.98 18.20 -15.99
C HIS A 324 -8.02 17.37 -14.69
N SER A 325 -7.20 16.31 -14.56
CA SER A 325 -7.02 15.64 -13.26
C SER A 325 -6.64 16.66 -12.18
N THR A 326 -7.40 16.70 -11.09
CA THR A 326 -7.18 17.64 -9.98
C THR A 326 -6.28 17.08 -8.89
N ASP A 327 -5.74 15.87 -9.08
CA ASP A 327 -5.03 15.13 -8.04
C ASP A 327 -3.50 15.10 -8.19
N ASN A 328 -2.82 14.51 -7.21
CA ASN A 328 -1.50 13.92 -7.42
C ASN A 328 -1.61 12.80 -8.46
N ILE A 329 -0.58 12.62 -9.27
CA ILE A 329 -0.62 11.66 -10.37
C ILE A 329 0.68 10.86 -10.35
N THR A 330 0.59 9.58 -10.00
CA THR A 330 1.73 8.66 -9.99
C THR A 330 1.43 7.45 -10.85
N CYS A 331 2.35 7.15 -11.76
CA CYS A 331 2.25 6.05 -12.71
C CYS A 331 3.57 5.29 -12.80
N VAL A 332 3.51 3.98 -12.71
CA VAL A 332 4.61 3.03 -12.94
C VAL A 332 4.21 2.14 -14.11
N VAL A 333 5.05 2.09 -15.14
CA VAL A 333 4.89 1.24 -16.32
C VAL A 333 6.00 0.20 -16.30
N VAL A 334 5.62 -1.07 -16.30
CA VAL A 334 6.52 -2.22 -16.38
C VAL A 334 6.38 -2.83 -17.77
N GLN A 335 7.50 -3.03 -18.46
CA GLN A 335 7.59 -3.74 -19.72
C GLN A 335 8.25 -5.10 -19.46
N PHE A 336 7.62 -6.17 -19.96
CA PHE A 336 8.15 -7.53 -19.88
C PHE A 336 8.83 -7.89 -21.20
N HIS A 337 10.08 -8.32 -21.11
CA HIS A 337 10.85 -8.78 -22.26
C HIS A 337 10.82 -10.30 -22.33
N HIS A 338 10.30 -10.79 -23.45
CA HIS A 338 10.18 -12.21 -23.72
C HIS A 338 11.26 -12.61 -24.70
N ASN A 339 12.07 -13.61 -24.32
CA ASN A 339 12.99 -14.24 -25.26
C ASN A 339 12.15 -14.91 -26.34
N LYS A 340 12.34 -14.49 -27.60
CA LYS A 340 11.73 -15.13 -28.77
C LYS A 340 12.30 -16.51 -29.03
#